data_AF-A0A4Y3W9U5-F1
#
_entry.id   AF-A0A4Y3W9U5-F1
#
_cell.length_a   1.000
_cell.length_b   1.000
_cell.length_c   1.000
_cell.angle_alpha   90.00
_cell.angle_beta   90.00
_cell.angle_gamma   90.00
#
_symmetry.space_group_name_H-M   'P 1'
#
loop_
_entity.id
_entity.type
_entity.pdbx_description
1 polymer ?
#
loop_
_entity_poly.entity_id
_entity_poly.type
_entity_poly.pdbx_seq_one_letter_code
_entity_poly.pdbx_strand_id
1 'polypeptide(L)' 'MTDLSDLNCSPMIRVSLALPQKLLRALDDQATKDDASAPNRSSVIRRYLIGGLRREAA' A
#
# COMPACT_ATOMS: atom_id res chain seq x y z
N MET A 1 28.52 -2.23 -10.89
CA MET A 1 28.16 -2.92 -9.64
C MET A 1 27.09 -2.08 -8.99
N THR A 2 25.85 -2.57 -8.94
CA THR A 2 24.75 -1.84 -8.32
C THR A 2 25.00 -1.80 -6.83
N ASP A 3 25.08 -0.59 -6.27
CA ASP A 3 25.32 -0.35 -4.86
C ASP A 3 24.13 -0.88 -4.04
N LEU A 4 24.37 -1.93 -3.25
CA LEU A 4 23.37 -2.58 -2.40
C LEU A 4 22.94 -1.68 -1.23
N SER A 5 23.62 -0.55 -1.00
CA SER A 5 23.21 0.42 0.02
C SER A 5 21.97 1.24 -0.38
N ASP A 6 21.64 1.30 -1.68
CA ASP A 6 20.38 1.86 -2.19
C ASP A 6 19.20 0.87 -2.16
N LEU A 7 19.44 -0.39 -1.78
CA LEU A 7 18.40 -1.24 -1.17
C LEU A 7 18.13 -0.77 0.27
N ASN A 8 18.06 0.54 0.44
CA ASN A 8 17.85 1.21 1.70
C ASN A 8 16.45 0.84 2.16
N CYS A 9 16.42 -0.17 3.04
CA CYS A 9 15.30 -0.62 3.84
C CYS A 9 14.75 0.57 4.63
N SER A 10 14.02 1.46 3.96
CA SER A 10 13.29 2.54 4.63
C SER A 10 12.49 1.89 5.76
N PRO A 11 12.70 2.30 7.02
CA PRO A 11 12.09 1.60 8.14
C PRO A 11 10.58 1.61 7.97
N MET A 12 10.02 0.45 7.63
CA MET A 12 8.59 0.30 7.48
C MET A 12 7.96 0.33 8.86
N ILE A 13 7.36 1.47 9.19
CA ILE A 13 6.56 1.61 10.40
C ILE A 13 5.26 0.84 10.20
N ARG A 14 4.96 -0.06 11.13
CA ARG A 14 3.66 -0.74 11.17
C ARG A 14 2.64 0.22 11.76
N VAL A 15 1.57 0.47 11.02
CA VAL A 15 0.43 1.28 11.47
C VAL A 15 -0.81 0.39 11.54
N SER A 16 -1.67 0.65 12.53
CA SER A 16 -2.97 -0.01 12.65
C SER A 16 -4.06 1.02 12.40
N LEU A 17 -5.03 0.67 11.56
CA LEU A 17 -6.16 1.53 11.19
C LEU A 17 -7.46 0.77 11.44
N ALA A 18 -8.40 1.40 12.15
CA ALA A 18 -9.75 0.89 12.27
C ALA A 18 -10.57 1.35 11.07
N LEU A 19 -11.05 0.41 10.25
CA LEU A 19 -11.85 0.69 9.07
C LEU A 19 -13.17 -0.10 9.10
N PRO A 20 -14.28 0.46 8.59
CA PRO A 20 -15.51 -0.29 8.39
C PRO A 20 -15.29 -1.54 7.53
N GLN A 21 -16.01 -2.63 7.84
CA GLN A 21 -15.86 -3.91 7.14
C GLN A 21 -16.03 -3.82 5.62
N LYS A 22 -16.91 -2.93 5.15
CA LYS A 22 -17.12 -2.70 3.70
C LYS A 22 -15.85 -2.19 3.01
N LEU A 23 -15.08 -1.34 3.67
CA LEU A 23 -13.81 -0.82 3.12
C LEU A 23 -12.72 -1.89 3.15
N LEU A 24 -12.66 -2.69 4.21
CA LEU A 24 -11.73 -3.82 4.27
C LEU A 24 -11.95 -4.80 3.11
N ARG A 25 -13.21 -5.13 2.81
CA ARG A 25 -13.56 -5.98 1.66
C ARG A 25 -13.14 -5.37 0.33
N ALA A 26 -13.39 -4.08 0.13
CA ALA A 26 -12.98 -3.42 -1.10
C ALA A 26 -11.45 -3.43 -1.29
N LEU A 27 -10.69 -3.30 -0.20
CA LEU A 27 -9.22 -3.41 -0.23
C LEU A 27 -8.76 -4.84 -0.51
N ASP A 28 -9.45 -5.84 0.03
CA ASP A 28 -9.21 -7.26 -0.27
C ASP A 28 -9.42 -7.57 -1.75
N ASP A 29 -10.58 -7.20 -2.28
CA ASP A 29 -10.94 -7.43 -3.67
C ASP A 29 -9.92 -6.79 -4.61
N GLN A 30 -9.45 -5.57 -4.28
CA GLN A 30 -8.44 -4.89 -5.07
C GLN A 30 -7.07 -5.56 -4.97
N ALA A 31 -6.65 -5.95 -3.77
CA ALA A 31 -5.37 -6.65 -3.56
C ALA A 31 -5.34 -7.98 -4.31
N THR A 32 -6.44 -8.73 -4.33
CA THR A 32 -6.59 -9.98 -5.09
C THR A 32 -6.55 -9.75 -6.60
N LYS A 33 -7.10 -8.61 -7.09
CA LYS A 33 -7.02 -8.26 -8.52
C LYS A 33 -5.60 -7.89 -8.96
N ASP A 34 -4.81 -7.25 -8.09
CA ASP A 34 -3.42 -6.91 -8.41
C ASP A 34 -2.54 -8.16 -8.48
N ASP A 35 -2.65 -9.05 -7.48
CA ASP A 35 -1.95 -10.33 -7.44
C ASP A 35 -2.77 -11.34 -6.63
N ALA A 36 -3.39 -12.29 -7.33
CA ALA A 36 -4.19 -13.33 -6.69
C ALA A 36 -3.33 -14.34 -5.90
N SER A 37 -2.06 -14.51 -6.26
CA SER A 37 -1.15 -15.45 -5.62
C SER A 37 -0.54 -14.91 -4.33
N ALA A 38 -0.38 -13.58 -4.24
CA ALA A 38 0.13 -12.89 -3.06
C ALA A 38 -0.57 -11.52 -2.81
N PRO A 39 -1.85 -11.50 -2.39
CA PRO A 39 -2.60 -10.26 -2.18
C PRO A 39 -1.98 -9.38 -1.08
N ASN A 40 -1.68 -8.11 -1.40
CA ASN A 40 -1.02 -7.17 -0.48
C ASN A 40 -1.82 -5.87 -0.27
N ARG A 41 -2.61 -5.80 0.81
CA ARG A 41 -3.37 -4.61 1.21
C ARG A 41 -2.51 -3.37 1.44
N SER A 42 -1.34 -3.53 2.07
CA SER A 42 -0.47 -2.40 2.42
C SER A 42 0.04 -1.68 1.17
N SER A 43 0.33 -2.43 0.10
CA SER A 43 0.70 -1.87 -1.20
C SER A 43 -0.45 -1.08 -1.84
N VAL A 44 -1.67 -1.62 -1.79
CA VAL A 44 -2.89 -0.96 -2.28
C VAL A 44 -3.13 0.36 -1.54
N ILE A 45 -3.14 0.32 -0.20
CA ILE A 45 -3.35 1.51 0.63
C ILE A 45 -2.28 2.57 0.34
N ARG A 46 -1.00 2.17 0.25
CA ARG A 46 0.10 3.09 -0.07
C ARG A 46 -0.12 3.82 -1.39
N ARG A 47 -0.54 3.12 -2.45
CA ARG A 47 -0.82 3.74 -3.76
C ARG A 47 -1.97 4.75 -3.67
N TYR A 48 -3.04 4.43 -2.94
CA TYR A 48 -4.15 5.36 -2.77
C TYR A 48 -3.78 6.59 -1.95
N LEU A 49 -3.00 6.44 -0.87
CA LEU A 49 -2.53 7.57 -0.05
C LEU A 49 -1.65 8.51 -0.88
N ILE A 50 -0.66 7.99 -1.60
CA ILE A 50 0.21 8.80 -2.47
C ILE A 50 -0.62 9.51 -3.55
N GLY A 51 -1.57 8.79 -4.17
CA GLY A 51 -2.47 9.35 -5.16
C GLY A 51 -3.37 10.45 -4.59
N GLY A 52 -3.84 10.32 -3.34
CA GLY A 52 -4.60 11.33 -2.62
C GLY A 52 -3.78 12.60 -2.38
N LEU A 53 -2.59 12.45 -1.78
CA LEU A 53 -1.69 13.58 -1.50
C LEU A 53 -1.34 14.37 -2.78
N ARG A 54 -1.13 13.68 -3.90
CA ARG A 54 -0.88 14.34 -5.20
C ARG A 54 -2.06 15.16 -5.70
N ARG A 55 -3.30 14.71 -5.43
CA ARG A 55 -4.51 15.45 -5.82
C ARG A 55 -4.76 16.65 -4.92
N GLU A 56 -4.41 16.56 -3.64
CA GLU A 56 -4.53 17.68 -2.70
C GLU A 56 -3.47 18.77 -2.92
N ALA A 57 -2.30 18.38 -3.44
CA ALA A 57 -1.21 19.31 -3.75
C ALA A 57 -1.35 20.03 -5.11
N ALA A 58 -2.36 19.68 -5.92
CA ALA A 58 -2.63 20.26 -7.25
C ALA A 58 -3.71 21.34 -7.17
#